data_AF-A0A7R9MNS9-F1
#
_entry.id   AF-A0A7R9MNS9-F1
#
_cell.length_a   1.000
_cell.length_b   1.000
_cell.length_c   1.000
_cell.angle_alpha   90.00
_cell.angle_beta   90.00
_cell.angle_gamma   90.00
#
_symmetry.space_group_name_H-M   'P 1'
#
loop_
_entity.id
_entity.type
_entity.pdbx_description
1 polymer ?
#
loop_
_entity_poly.entity_id
_entity_poly.type
_entity_poly.pdbx_seq_one_letter_code
_entity_poly.pdbx_strand_id
1 'polypeptide(L)' 'MTDFTGKYKQTSSENFEALLKELGLPDEVVNRAKTQTSDVEISKSGNEYTIKTVSP' A
#
# COMPACT_ATOMS: atom_id res chain seq x y z
N MET A 1 -16.65 15.75 -8.52
CA MET A 1 -16.46 14.34 -8.10
C MET A 1 -14.96 14.08 -8.22
N THR A 2 -14.28 13.71 -7.14
CA THR A 2 -12.83 13.47 -7.20
C THR A 2 -12.58 12.12 -7.87
N ASP A 3 -11.75 12.10 -8.90
CA ASP A 3 -11.27 10.87 -9.52
C ASP A 3 -9.92 10.50 -8.91
N PHE A 4 -9.77 9.23 -8.57
CA PHE A 4 -8.57 8.66 -7.95
C PHE A 4 -7.77 7.81 -8.95
N THR A 5 -8.19 7.71 -10.21
CA THR A 5 -7.46 6.94 -11.22
C THR A 5 -6.07 7.51 -11.45
N GLY A 6 -5.05 6.65 -11.48
CA GLY A 6 -3.68 7.06 -11.70
C GLY A 6 -2.65 6.07 -11.20
N LYS A 7 -1.38 6.46 -11.31
CA LYS A 7 -0.25 5.76 -10.71
C LYS A 7 0.40 6.64 -9.66
N TYR A 8 0.58 6.09 -8.47
CA TYR A 8 1.07 6.79 -7.31
C TYR A 8 2.32 6.10 -6.79
N LYS A 9 3.37 6.89 -6.55
CA LYS A 9 4.60 6.40 -5.92
C LYS A 9 4.56 6.73 -4.44
N GLN A 10 4.90 5.77 -3.60
CA GLN A 10 5.03 6.00 -2.17
C GLN A 10 6.18 6.98 -1.91
N THR A 11 5.86 8.11 -1.27
CA THR A 11 6.84 9.14 -0.87
C THR A 11 7.27 8.98 0.58
N SER A 12 6.35 8.61 1.46
CA SER A 12 6.59 8.32 2.87
C SER A 12 5.63 7.24 3.38
N SER A 13 5.99 6.61 4.49
CA SER A 13 5.14 5.67 5.23
C SER A 13 5.44 5.83 6.70
N GLU A 14 4.42 6.20 7.49
CA GLU A 14 4.56 6.56 8.90
C GLU A 14 3.85 5.54 9.78
N ASN A 15 4.53 5.11 10.85
CA ASN A 15 4.02 4.15 11.83
C ASN A 15 3.59 2.77 11.27
N PHE A 16 4.08 2.41 10.07
CA PHE A 16 3.70 1.15 9.41
C PHE A 16 4.19 -0.10 10.18
N GLU A 17 5.39 -0.06 10.75
CA GLU A 17 5.90 -1.16 11.58
C GLU A 17 4.98 -1.44 12.79
N ALA A 18 4.52 -0.38 13.48
CA ALA A 18 3.62 -0.54 14.62
C ALA A 18 2.29 -1.16 14.20
N LEU A 19 1.72 -0.72 13.07
CA LEU A 19 0.52 -1.33 12.50
C LEU A 19 0.69 -2.83 12.26
N LEU A 20 1.80 -3.24 11.64
CA LEU A 20 2.05 -4.65 11.33
C LEU A 20 2.21 -5.51 12.60
N LYS A 21 2.83 -4.95 13.65
CA LYS A 21 2.96 -5.60 14.95
C LYS A 21 1.62 -5.75 15.67
N GLU A 22 0.78 -4.72 15.66
CA GLU A 22 -0.57 -4.76 16.24
C GLU A 22 -1.49 -5.75 15.48
N LEU A 23 -1.26 -5.94 14.18
CA LEU A 23 -1.92 -7.00 13.40
C LEU A 23 -1.38 -8.41 13.70
N GLY A 24 -0.39 -8.54 14.59
CA GLY A 24 0.16 -9.82 15.01
C GLY A 24 1.05 -10.51 13.98
N LEU A 25 1.62 -9.76 13.04
CA LEU A 25 2.50 -10.35 12.03
C LEU A 25 3.85 -10.79 12.64
N PRO A 26 4.42 -11.92 12.17
CA PRO A 26 5.75 -12.35 12.61
C PRO A 26 6.82 -11.29 12.32
N ASP A 27 7.83 -11.19 13.19
CA ASP A 27 8.91 -10.20 13.07
C ASP A 27 9.64 -10.26 11.71
N GLU A 28 9.78 -11.44 11.13
CA GLU A 28 10.37 -11.61 9.78
C GLU A 28 9.54 -10.89 8.71
N VAL A 29 8.21 -11.01 8.77
CA VAL A 29 7.28 -10.34 7.85
C VAL A 29 7.30 -8.84 8.08
N VAL A 30 7.29 -8.40 9.34
CA VAL A 30 7.36 -6.98 9.73
C VAL A 30 8.65 -6.34 9.20
N ASN A 31 9.80 -6.99 9.42
CA ASN A 31 11.10 -6.47 9.02
C ASN A 31 11.25 -6.37 7.50
N ARG A 32 10.69 -7.31 6.74
CA ARG A 32 10.63 -7.20 5.28
C ARG A 32 9.72 -6.05 4.86
N ALA A 33 8.47 -6.06 5.29
CA ALA A 33 7.44 -5.13 4.84
C ALA A 33 7.76 -3.66 5.18
N LYS A 34 8.34 -3.38 6.35
CA LYS A 34 8.66 -1.99 6.76
C LYS A 34 9.73 -1.31 5.89
N THR A 35 10.54 -2.09 5.18
CA THR A 35 11.60 -1.58 4.30
C THR A 35 11.15 -1.47 2.85
N GLN A 36 9.99 -2.02 2.51
CA GLN A 36 9.47 -1.98 1.15
C GLN A 36 8.76 -0.66 0.84
N THR A 37 9.00 -0.15 -0.35
CA THR A 37 8.22 0.92 -0.97
C THR A 37 7.27 0.30 -1.99
N SER A 38 6.00 0.67 -1.96
CA SER A 38 5.01 0.15 -2.92
C SER A 38 4.43 1.25 -3.81
N ASP A 39 4.27 0.95 -5.09
CA ASP A 39 3.52 1.80 -6.01
C ASP A 39 2.05 1.38 -6.01
N VAL A 40 1.14 2.33 -6.26
CA VAL A 40 -0.30 2.05 -6.34
C VAL A 40 -0.82 2.44 -7.72
N GLU A 41 -1.47 1.51 -8.39
CA GLU A 41 -2.21 1.75 -9.62
C GLU A 41 -3.71 1.67 -9.33
N ILE A 42 -4.43 2.76 -9.62
CA ILE A 42 -5.88 2.85 -9.44
C ILE A 42 -6.53 3.00 -10.81
N SER A 43 -7.48 2.14 -11.13
CA SER A 43 -8.31 2.22 -12.33
C SER A 43 -9.80 2.13 -11.96
N LYS A 44 -10.66 2.64 -12.84
CA LYS A 44 -12.11 2.66 -12.65
C LYS A 44 -12.82 2.16 -13.90
N SER A 45 -13.79 1.28 -13.73
CA SER A 45 -14.70 0.81 -14.78
C SER A 45 -16.14 0.99 -14.31
N GLY A 46 -16.85 1.97 -14.87
CA GLY A 46 -18.19 2.33 -14.39
C GLY A 46 -18.17 2.76 -12.92
N ASN A 47 -18.81 1.98 -12.05
CA ASN A 47 -18.86 2.22 -10.59
C ASN A 47 -17.85 1.37 -9.80
N GLU A 48 -17.02 0.57 -10.47
CA GLU A 48 -16.04 -0.31 -9.83
C GLU A 48 -14.65 0.33 -9.85
N TYR A 49 -13.96 0.29 -8.72
CA TYR A 49 -12.55 0.65 -8.59
C TYR A 49 -11.70 -0.61 -8.48
N THR A 50 -10.61 -0.66 -9.23
CA THR A 50 -9.54 -1.63 -9.02
C THR A 50 -8.33 -0.89 -8.44
N ILE A 51 -7.82 -1.39 -7.32
CA ILE A 51 -6.65 -0.84 -6.62
C ILE A 51 -5.59 -1.94 -6.60
N LYS A 52 -4.46 -1.69 -7.25
CA LYS A 52 -3.34 -2.62 -7.31
C LYS A 52 -2.15 -2.01 -6.58
N THR A 53 -1.77 -2.61 -5.46
CA THR A 53 -0.53 -2.31 -4.76
C THR A 53 0.58 -3.19 -5.32
N VAL A 54 1.66 -2.58 -5.80
CA VAL A 54 2.80 -3.25 -6.41
C VAL A 54 4.01 -3.05 -5.51
N SER A 55 4.45 -4.12 -4.88
CA SER A 55 5.66 -4.16 -4.04
C SER A 55 6.75 -5.01 -4.73
N PRO A 56 8.05 -4.73 -4.51
CA PRO A 56 9.16 -5.54 -5.00
C PRO A 56 9.17 -6.98 -4.46
#